data_AF-A0AAV0RMJ2-F1
#
_entry.id   AF-A0AAV0RMJ2-F1
#
_cell.length_a   1.000
_cell.length_b   1.000
_cell.length_c   1.000
_cell.angle_alpha   90.00
_cell.angle_beta   90.00
_cell.angle_gamma   90.00
#
_symmetry.space_group_name_H-M   'P 1'
#
loop_
_entity.id
_entity.type
_entity.pdbx_description
1 polymer ?
#
loop_
_entity_poly.entity_id
_entity_poly.type
_entity_poly.pdbx_seq_one_letter_code
_entity_poly.pdbx_strand_id
1 'polypeptide(L)' 'MDDWLRRDRFVFVGWSGLLLFPCAYFAVGGWFTGTTFVTSWYTHGLASSYLEGCNFLTAAVSTRICGSN' A
#
# COMPACT_ATOMS: atom_id res chain seq x y z
N MET A 1 11.32 27.98 -5.46
CA MET A 1 10.59 26.71 -5.25
C MET A 1 11.22 25.91 -4.11
N ASP A 2 12.55 25.83 -4.06
CA ASP A 2 13.34 25.26 -2.96
C ASP A 2 13.03 25.85 -1.58
N ASP A 3 12.90 27.18 -1.48
CA ASP A 3 12.60 27.87 -0.20
C ASP A 3 11.25 27.48 0.39
N TRP A 4 10.29 27.13 -0.46
CA TRP A 4 8.97 26.65 -0.03
C TRP A 4 9.02 25.17 0.38
N LEU A 5 9.78 24.36 -0.35
CA LEU A 5 9.98 22.93 -0.08
C LEU A 5 10.74 22.66 1.21
N ARG A 6 11.70 23.53 1.56
CA ARG A 6 12.55 23.41 2.74
C ARG A 6 12.10 24.27 3.91
N ARG A 7 10.93 24.90 3.84
CA ARG A 7 10.41 25.71 4.93
C ARG A 7 10.26 24.87 6.20
N ASP A 8 10.56 25.44 7.35
CA ASP A 8 10.24 24.86 8.65
C ASP A 8 8.72 24.81 8.84
N ARG A 9 8.15 23.65 8.59
CA ARG A 9 6.75 23.29 8.82
C ARG A 9 6.72 21.98 9.62
N PHE A 10 5.63 21.72 10.34
CA PHE A 10 5.45 20.53 11.19
C PHE A 10 5.81 19.19 10.51
N VAL A 11 5.64 19.09 9.19
CA VAL A 11 6.07 17.95 8.38
C VAL A 11 6.97 18.47 7.28
N PHE A 12 8.27 18.20 7.40
CA PHE A 12 9.28 18.58 6.42
C PHE A 12 9.02 17.85 5.10
N VAL A 13 8.85 18.63 4.01
CA VAL A 13 8.68 18.05 2.68
C VAL A 13 10.04 17.84 2.05
N GLY A 14 10.78 18.91 1.76
CA GLY A 14 12.04 18.80 1.02
C GLY A 14 11.85 18.13 -0.35
N TRP A 15 12.89 18.12 -1.18
CA TRP A 15 12.82 17.50 -2.50
C TRP A 15 12.56 16.00 -2.45
N SER A 16 13.03 15.32 -1.39
CA SER A 16 12.74 13.91 -1.15
C SER A 16 11.29 13.65 -0.75
N GLY A 17 10.65 14.55 0.01
CA GLY A 17 9.24 14.41 0.41
C GLY A 17 8.29 14.44 -0.76
N LEU A 18 8.65 15.15 -1.83
CA LEU A 18 7.81 15.24 -3.03
C LEU A 18 7.58 13.87 -3.68
N LEU A 19 8.55 12.95 -3.56
CA LEU A 19 8.39 11.55 -3.96
C LEU A 19 7.95 10.66 -2.78
N LEU A 20 8.45 10.92 -1.56
CA LEU A 20 8.19 10.11 -0.37
C LEU A 20 6.72 10.15 0.03
N PHE A 21 6.08 11.32 0.07
CA PHE A 21 4.67 11.45 0.46
C PHE A 21 3.72 10.70 -0.48
N PRO A 22 3.79 10.87 -1.82
CA PRO A 22 2.93 10.10 -2.70
C PRO A 22 3.26 8.60 -2.69
N CYS A 23 4.54 8.19 -2.67
CA CYS A 23 4.88 6.77 -2.60
C CYS A 23 4.44 6.12 -1.29
N ALA A 24 4.67 6.76 -0.15
CA ALA A 24 4.25 6.24 1.15
C ALA A 24 2.72 6.17 1.26
N TYR A 25 2.02 7.21 0.80
CA TYR A 25 0.56 7.22 0.79
C TYR A 25 -0.03 6.12 -0.10
N PHE A 26 0.50 5.95 -1.32
CA PHE A 26 0.04 4.89 -2.22
C PHE A 26 0.41 3.49 -1.72
N ALA A 27 1.59 3.29 -1.12
CA ALA A 27 1.98 2.00 -0.58
C ALA A 27 1.09 1.60 0.61
N VAL A 28 0.87 2.51 1.55
CA VAL A 28 0.01 2.28 2.72
C VAL A 28 -1.45 2.13 2.30
N GLY A 29 -1.94 3.03 1.44
CA GLY A 29 -3.31 2.97 0.91
C GLY A 29 -3.56 1.71 0.08
N GLY A 30 -2.60 1.29 -0.75
CA GLY A 30 -2.67 0.06 -1.54
C GLY A 30 -2.70 -1.19 -0.66
N TRP A 31 -1.92 -1.22 0.42
CA TRP A 31 -1.93 -2.32 1.38
C TRP A 31 -3.25 -2.41 2.16
N PHE A 32 -3.76 -1.28 2.65
CA PHE A 32 -5.07 -1.26 3.32
C PHE A 32 -6.22 -1.64 2.38
N THR A 33 -6.20 -1.14 1.13
CA THR A 33 -7.22 -1.50 0.14
C THR A 33 -7.14 -2.99 -0.20
N GLY A 34 -5.92 -3.52 -0.35
CA GLY A 34 -5.71 -4.93 -0.69
C GLY A 34 -6.11 -5.89 0.43
N THR A 35 -5.70 -5.62 1.66
CA THR A 35 -6.10 -6.42 2.84
C THR A 35 -7.58 -6.30 3.17
N THR A 36 -8.27 -5.24 2.73
CA THR A 36 -9.71 -5.07 3.01
C THR A 36 -10.60 -5.67 1.93
N PHE A 37 -10.26 -5.51 0.65
CA PHE A 37 -11.19 -5.82 -0.44
C PHE A 37 -10.65 -6.77 -1.50
N VAL A 38 -9.34 -7.04 -1.54
CA VAL A 38 -8.73 -7.79 -2.64
C VAL A 38 -8.53 -9.24 -2.27
N THR A 39 -9.23 -10.10 -2.98
CA THR A 39 -9.08 -11.56 -2.87
C THR A 39 -7.77 -12.03 -3.50
N SER A 40 -7.16 -13.06 -2.90
CA SER A 40 -6.06 -13.80 -3.50
C SER A 40 -6.52 -15.12 -4.12
N TRP A 41 -7.82 -15.29 -4.38
CA TRP A 41 -8.39 -16.50 -4.97
C TRP A 41 -7.79 -16.84 -6.33
N TYR A 42 -7.59 -15.83 -7.19
CA TYR A 42 -7.05 -16.02 -8.54
C TYR A 42 -5.54 -16.23 -8.61
N THR A 43 -4.82 -15.96 -7.52
CA THR A 43 -3.36 -16.11 -7.47
C THR A 43 -2.96 -17.31 -6.62
N HIS A 44 -3.50 -17.44 -5.42
CA HIS A 44 -3.11 -18.50 -4.47
C HIS A 44 -4.26 -19.41 -4.06
N GLY A 45 -5.49 -19.18 -4.55
CA GLY A 45 -6.67 -19.95 -4.11
C GLY A 45 -7.04 -19.69 -2.64
N LEU A 46 -6.58 -18.57 -2.07
CA LEU A 46 -6.76 -18.22 -0.66
C LEU A 46 -7.63 -16.97 -0.53
N ALA A 47 -8.55 -17.00 0.43
CA ALA A 47 -9.16 -15.79 0.97
C ALA A 47 -8.09 -15.00 1.73
N SER A 48 -7.97 -13.71 1.43
CA SER A 48 -6.88 -12.87 1.97
C SER A 48 -7.34 -11.47 2.38
N SER A 49 -8.66 -11.24 2.38
CA SER A 49 -9.25 -9.94 2.65
C SER A 49 -10.27 -9.96 3.79
N TYR A 50 -10.42 -8.83 4.49
CA TYR A 50 -11.43 -8.67 5.55
C TYR A 50 -12.85 -8.92 5.03
N LEU A 51 -13.14 -8.56 3.78
CA LEU A 51 -14.42 -8.83 3.13
C LEU A 51 -14.72 -10.33 2.98
N GLU A 52 -13.68 -11.16 2.86
CA GLU A 52 -13.79 -12.62 2.76
C GLU A 52 -13.75 -13.32 4.13
N GLY A 53 -13.73 -12.56 5.22
CA GLY A 53 -13.70 -13.09 6.60
C GLY A 53 -12.31 -13.30 7.18
N CYS A 54 -11.24 -12.79 6.54
CA CYS A 54 -9.90 -12.83 7.11
C CYS A 54 -9.77 -11.80 8.25
N ASN A 55 -8.98 -12.16 9.27
CA ASN A 55 -8.66 -11.27 10.40
C ASN A 55 -7.32 -10.55 10.16
N PHE A 56 -6.93 -9.61 11.04
CA PHE A 56 -5.67 -8.87 10.92
C PHE A 56 -4.41 -9.75 10.78
N LEU A 57 -4.43 -10.95 11.35
CA LEU A 57 -3.33 -11.91 11.26
C LEU A 57 -3.27 -12.68 9.93
N THR A 58 -4.36 -12.68 9.15
CA THR A 58 -4.51 -13.48 7.93
C THR A 58 -4.75 -12.62 6.69
N ALA A 59 -5.11 -11.34 6.86
CA ALA A 59 -5.27 -10.41 5.76
C ALA A 59 -3.90 -10.08 5.16
N ALA A 60 -3.75 -10.30 3.86
CA ALA A 60 -2.50 -10.08 3.15
C ALA A 60 -2.74 -9.56 1.72
N VAL A 61 -1.76 -8.82 1.20
CA VAL A 61 -1.68 -8.55 -0.25
C VAL A 61 -0.70 -9.55 -0.83
N SER A 62 -1.24 -10.62 -1.42
CA SER A 62 -0.43 -11.74 -1.88
C SER A 62 0.38 -11.38 -3.13
N THR A 63 1.57 -11.97 -3.24
CA THR A 63 2.44 -11.83 -4.41
C THR A 63 1.77 -12.38 -5.66
N ARG A 64 2.16 -11.89 -6.83
CA ARG A 64 1.68 -12.46 -8.09
C ARG A 64 2.15 -13.90 -8.23
N ILE A 65 1.35 -14.71 -8.91
CA ILE A 65 1.70 -16.09 -9.30
C ILE A 65 3.06 -16.13 -9.98
N CYS A 66 3.93 -17.01 -9.49
CA CYS A 66 5.16 -17.39 -10.18
C CYS A 66 4.76 -18.37 -11.30
N GLY A 67 4.41 -17.81 -12.46
CA GLY A 67 3.91 -18.58 -13.61
C GLY A 67 2.74 -17.85 -14.25
N SER A 68 3.04 -16.85 -15.08
CA SER A 68 2.07 -16.34 -16.04
C SER A 68 1.96 -17.36 -17.18
N ASN A 69 0.75 -17.86 -17.43
CA ASN A 69 0.28 -17.92 -18.82
C ASN A 69 0.01 -16.49 -19.29
#